data_AF-A0A1E4S0Z5-F1
#
_entry.id   AF-A0A1E4S0Z5-F1
#
_cell.length_a   1.000
_cell.length_b   1.000
_cell.length_c   1.000
_cell.angle_alpha   90.00
_cell.angle_beta   90.00
_cell.angle_gamma   90.00
#
_symmetry.space_group_name_H-M   'P 1'
#
loop_
_entity.id
_entity.type
_entity.pdbx_description
1 polymer ?
#
loop_
_entity_poly.entity_id
_entity_poly.type
_entity_poly.pdbx_seq_one_letter_code
_entity_poly.pdbx_strand_id
1 'polypeptide(L)'
;ISCKFKKEVYERFEENKYYVTGVLASLVIFTTLYLWYSQYQQRQSKIREVSAVIISKLQKQQRDAINDTTGLTNRYLSTIQLRDELLAQVRSKEKFNIWASILSQVEKNSNVRSSSKEIHGDIVRVLEWIGE
;
A
#
# COMPACT_ATOMS: atom_id res chain seq x y z
N ILE A 1 28.83 52.71 3.78
CA ILE A 1 27.77 52.23 2.85
C ILE A 1 27.06 50.98 3.42
N SER A 2 27.79 49.95 3.89
CA SER A 2 27.21 48.71 4.43
C SER A 2 26.21 48.88 5.59
N CYS A 3 26.44 49.79 6.55
CA CYS A 3 25.53 49.96 7.70
C CYS A 3 24.17 50.59 7.36
N LYS A 4 24.12 51.55 6.43
CA LYS A 4 22.83 52.17 6.02
C LYS A 4 21.96 51.16 5.29
N PHE A 5 22.55 50.39 4.38
CA PHE A 5 21.85 49.33 3.66
C PHE A 5 21.32 48.24 4.60
N LYS A 6 22.13 47.82 5.60
CA LYS A 6 21.68 46.87 6.62
C LYS A 6 20.50 47.41 7.44
N LYS A 7 20.53 48.68 7.83
CA LYS A 7 19.48 49.28 8.64
C LYS A 7 18.16 49.41 7.88
N GLU A 8 18.22 49.83 6.62
CA GLU A 8 17.05 50.02 5.76
C GLU A 8 16.39 48.70 5.34
N VAL A 9 17.20 47.66 5.11
CA VAL A 9 16.69 46.30 4.92
C VAL A 9 16.04 45.76 6.19
N TYR A 10 16.61 46.06 7.37
CA TYR A 10 16.09 45.58 8.66
C TYR A 10 14.75 46.22 9.03
N GLU A 11 14.61 47.54 8.87
CA GLU A 11 13.34 48.26 9.11
C GLU A 11 12.22 47.75 8.19
N ARG A 12 12.49 47.57 6.90
CA ARG A 12 11.52 47.02 5.94
C ARG A 12 11.14 45.56 6.24
N PHE A 13 12.08 44.78 6.78
CA PHE A 13 11.80 43.41 7.19
C PHE A 13 10.95 43.35 8.46
N GLU A 14 11.11 44.31 9.39
CA GLU A 14 10.37 44.36 10.64
C GLU A 14 8.88 44.69 10.45
N GLU A 15 8.58 45.61 9.52
CA GLU A 15 7.21 45.98 9.17
C GLU A 15 6.45 44.82 8.50
N ASN A 16 7.14 44.06 7.64
CA ASN A 16 6.52 42.99 6.86
C ASN A 16 6.84 41.58 7.39
N LYS A 17 7.44 41.47 8.59
CA LYS A 17 7.93 40.18 9.14
C LYS A 17 6.83 39.13 9.21
N TYR A 18 5.64 39.52 9.65
CA TYR A 18 4.50 38.61 9.80
C TYR A 18 4.03 38.04 8.45
N TYR A 19 4.05 38.87 7.40
CA TYR A 19 3.70 38.44 6.04
C TYR A 19 4.76 37.47 5.50
N VAL A 20 6.04 37.81 5.63
CA VAL A 20 7.15 36.94 5.20
C VAL A 20 7.14 35.61 5.96
N THR A 21 6.94 35.63 7.28
CA THR A 21 6.83 34.41 8.08
C THR A 21 5.59 33.59 7.73
N GLY A 22 4.47 34.24 7.42
CA GLY A 22 3.23 33.57 7.02
C GLY A 22 3.37 32.85 5.68
N VAL A 23 4.02 33.48 4.70
CA VAL A 23 4.31 32.87 3.40
C VAL A 23 5.31 31.71 3.55
N LEU A 24 6.36 31.87 4.36
CA LEU A 24 7.30 30.78 4.62
C LEU A 24 6.61 29.61 5.33
N ALA A 25 5.78 29.88 6.34
CA ALA A 25 5.03 28.84 7.05
C ALA A 25 4.05 28.11 6.12
N SER A 26 3.34 28.82 5.26
CA SER A 26 2.40 28.20 4.32
C SER A 26 3.13 27.33 3.28
N LEU A 27 4.30 27.76 2.80
CA LEU A 27 5.14 26.96 1.91
C LEU A 27 5.63 25.67 2.59
N VAL A 28 6.06 25.75 3.86
CA VAL A 28 6.47 24.58 4.65
C VAL A 28 5.29 23.62 4.86
N ILE A 29 4.12 24.14 5.22
CA ILE A 29 2.90 23.31 5.38
C ILE A 29 2.53 22.66 4.03
N PHE A 30 2.54 23.41 2.93
CA PHE A 30 2.18 22.89 1.62
C PHE A 30 3.15 21.79 1.16
N THR A 31 4.46 22.02 1.30
CA THR A 31 5.48 21.03 0.92
C THR A 31 5.42 19.78 1.78
N THR A 32 5.23 19.90 3.10
CA THR A 32 5.07 18.74 3.99
C THR A 32 3.81 17.93 3.66
N LEU A 33 2.67 18.58 3.42
CA LEU A 33 1.43 17.92 3.00
C LEU A 33 1.60 17.21 1.65
N TYR A 34 2.25 17.86 0.69
CA TYR A 34 2.50 17.28 -0.63
C TYR A 34 3.38 16.03 -0.55
N LEU A 35 4.46 16.08 0.22
CA LEU A 35 5.36 14.93 0.42
C LEU A 35 4.63 13.77 1.11
N TRP A 36 3.86 14.06 2.17
CA TRP A 36 3.06 13.05 2.86
C TRP A 36 2.04 12.40 1.93
N TYR A 37 1.33 13.19 1.12
CA TYR A 37 0.36 12.70 0.15
C TYR A 37 1.01 11.83 -0.93
N SER A 38 2.17 12.25 -1.46
CA SER A 38 2.91 11.47 -2.44
C SER A 38 3.33 10.10 -1.90
N GLN A 39 3.85 10.06 -0.66
CA GLN A 39 4.21 8.80 0.00
C GLN A 39 2.99 7.91 0.21
N TYR A 40 1.87 8.49 0.63
CA TYR A 40 0.61 7.77 0.78
C TYR A 40 0.13 7.17 -0.54
N GLN A 41 0.17 7.93 -1.64
CA GLN A 41 -0.21 7.45 -2.96
C GLN A 41 0.68 6.32 -3.46
N GLN A 42 2.00 6.41 -3.26
CA GLN A 42 2.92 5.33 -3.62
C GLN A 42 2.60 4.05 -2.86
N ARG A 43 2.32 4.15 -1.55
CA ARG A 43 1.91 3.00 -0.74
C ARG A 43 0.60 2.39 -1.25
N GLN A 44 -0.41 3.22 -1.54
CA GLN A 44 -1.68 2.75 -2.06
C GLN A 44 -1.56 2.13 -3.47
N SER A 45 -0.71 2.69 -4.32
CA SER A 45 -0.42 2.11 -5.63
C SER A 45 0.17 0.72 -5.50
N LYS A 46 1.15 0.54 -4.61
CA LYS A 46 1.77 -0.76 -4.35
C LYS A 46 0.76 -1.78 -3.82
N ILE A 47 -0.12 -1.37 -2.90
CA ILE A 47 -1.18 -2.25 -2.39
C ILE A 47 -2.08 -2.70 -3.55
N ARG A 48 -2.56 -1.77 -4.38
CA ARG A 48 -3.40 -2.08 -5.56
C ARG A 48 -2.72 -3.03 -6.54
N GLU A 49 -1.45 -2.78 -6.85
CA GLU A 49 -0.67 -3.60 -7.76
C GLU A 49 -0.55 -5.04 -7.25
N VAL A 50 -0.15 -5.21 -5.98
CA VAL A 50 -0.02 -6.55 -5.38
C VAL A 50 -1.38 -7.25 -5.28
N SER A 51 -2.45 -6.53 -4.93
CA SER A 51 -3.81 -7.07 -4.94
C SER A 51 -4.24 -7.55 -6.32
N ALA A 52 -3.91 -6.82 -7.39
CA ALA A 52 -4.19 -7.23 -8.77
C ALA A 52 -3.43 -8.51 -9.15
N VAL A 53 -2.14 -8.62 -8.75
CA VAL A 53 -1.35 -9.83 -8.94
C VAL A 53 -1.97 -11.03 -8.21
N ILE A 54 -2.43 -10.86 -6.97
CA ILE A 54 -3.12 -11.92 -6.21
C ILE A 54 -4.37 -12.38 -6.96
N ILE A 55 -5.21 -11.45 -7.41
CA ILE A 55 -6.43 -11.76 -8.16
C ILE A 55 -6.10 -12.56 -9.43
N SER A 56 -5.10 -12.12 -10.19
CA SER A 56 -4.65 -12.81 -11.40
C SER A 56 -4.16 -14.24 -11.10
N LYS A 57 -3.40 -14.42 -10.00
CA LYS A 57 -2.96 -15.74 -9.52
C LYS A 57 -4.13 -16.62 -9.13
N LEU A 58 -5.13 -16.11 -8.42
CA LEU A 58 -6.31 -16.87 -8.02
C LEU A 58 -7.14 -17.32 -9.24
N GLN A 59 -7.35 -16.44 -10.22
CA GLN A 59 -8.01 -16.78 -11.48
C GLN A 59 -7.23 -17.83 -12.27
N LYS A 60 -5.90 -17.73 -12.30
CA LYS A 60 -5.05 -18.74 -12.93
C LYS A 60 -5.19 -20.09 -12.21
N GLN A 61 -5.09 -20.09 -10.88
CA GLN A 61 -5.21 -21.30 -10.06
C GLN A 61 -6.55 -22.00 -10.26
N GLN A 62 -7.64 -21.24 -10.35
CA GLN A 62 -8.97 -21.79 -10.62
C GLN A 62 -9.02 -22.43 -12.02
N ARG A 63 -8.50 -21.76 -13.05
CA ARG A 63 -8.45 -22.31 -14.43
C ARG A 63 -7.61 -23.57 -14.49
N ASP A 64 -6.44 -23.57 -13.86
CA ASP A 64 -5.55 -24.73 -13.80
C ASP A 64 -6.26 -25.91 -13.11
N ALA A 65 -6.99 -25.65 -12.02
CA ALA A 65 -7.79 -26.66 -11.33
C ALA A 65 -9.07 -27.10 -12.05
N ILE A 66 -9.57 -26.35 -13.04
CA ILE A 66 -10.68 -26.76 -13.92
C ILE A 66 -10.15 -27.64 -15.05
N ASN A 67 -8.99 -27.28 -15.60
CA ASN A 67 -8.35 -28.01 -16.71
C ASN A 67 -7.65 -29.29 -16.25
N ASP A 68 -7.33 -29.41 -14.96
CA ASP A 68 -6.71 -30.59 -14.39
C ASP A 68 -7.71 -31.77 -14.28
N THR A 69 -7.52 -32.77 -15.14
CA THR A 69 -8.29 -34.02 -15.14
C THR A 69 -7.93 -34.97 -14.01
N THR A 70 -6.82 -34.73 -13.29
CA THR A 70 -6.35 -35.60 -12.20
C THR A 70 -6.96 -35.23 -10.84
N GLY A 71 -7.53 -34.04 -10.72
CA GLY A 71 -8.14 -33.54 -9.48
C GLY A 71 -7.13 -33.23 -8.36
N LEU A 72 -5.83 -33.18 -8.67
CA LEU A 72 -4.76 -32.92 -7.69
C LEU A 72 -4.52 -31.42 -7.48
N THR A 73 -4.92 -30.59 -8.43
CA THR A 73 -4.72 -29.14 -8.36
C THR A 73 -5.75 -28.47 -7.46
N ASN A 74 -5.27 -27.89 -6.36
CA ASN A 74 -6.12 -27.14 -5.43
C ASN A 74 -6.65 -25.84 -6.06
N ARG A 75 -7.92 -25.50 -5.83
CA ARG A 75 -8.54 -24.22 -6.28
C ARG A 75 -8.22 -23.02 -5.37
N TYR A 76 -7.43 -23.24 -4.34
CA TYR A 76 -7.19 -22.28 -3.26
C TYR A 76 -5.69 -22.00 -3.11
N LEU A 77 -5.39 -20.80 -2.63
CA LEU A 77 -4.03 -20.38 -2.29
C LEU A 77 -3.96 -19.98 -0.82
N SER A 78 -2.91 -20.41 -0.12
CA SER A 78 -2.70 -20.03 1.28
C SER A 78 -2.30 -18.56 1.38
N THR A 79 -2.96 -17.84 2.29
CA THR A 79 -2.62 -16.43 2.59
C THR A 79 -1.18 -16.27 3.07
N ILE A 80 -0.65 -17.26 3.80
CA ILE A 80 0.72 -17.26 4.30
C ILE A 80 1.71 -17.37 3.14
N GLN A 81 1.47 -18.30 2.21
CA GLN A 81 2.32 -18.47 1.02
C GLN A 81 2.30 -17.20 0.15
N LEU A 82 1.13 -16.63 -0.12
CA LEU A 82 0.99 -15.39 -0.89
C LEU A 82 1.73 -14.22 -0.22
N ARG A 83 1.60 -14.09 1.10
CA ARG A 83 2.30 -13.05 1.87
C ARG A 83 3.81 -13.20 1.75
N ASP A 84 4.31 -14.42 1.88
CA ASP A 84 5.75 -14.67 1.92
C ASP A 84 6.38 -14.59 0.52
N GLU A 85 5.66 -14.97 -0.53
CA GLU A 85 6.08 -14.79 -1.92
C GLU A 85 6.07 -13.31 -2.34
N LEU A 86 4.94 -12.61 -2.12
CA LEU A 86 4.75 -11.25 -2.65
C LEU A 86 5.42 -10.15 -1.81
N LEU A 87 5.63 -10.40 -0.52
CA LEU A 87 6.26 -9.45 0.40
C LEU A 87 7.63 -9.95 0.89
N ALA A 88 8.33 -10.78 0.12
CA ALA A 88 9.64 -11.31 0.49
C ALA A 88 10.69 -10.20 0.74
N GLN A 89 10.60 -9.10 -0.01
CA GLN A 89 11.55 -7.98 0.04
C GLN A 89 11.17 -6.89 1.07
N VAL A 90 10.01 -6.99 1.73
CA VAL A 90 9.52 -5.96 2.66
C VAL A 90 10.00 -6.25 4.09
N ARG A 91 10.42 -5.19 4.80
CA ARG A 91 10.83 -5.28 6.21
C ARG A 91 9.69 -5.80 7.10
N SER A 92 10.02 -6.67 8.05
CA SER A 92 9.06 -7.38 8.91
C SER A 92 8.04 -6.48 9.62
N LYS A 93 8.48 -5.31 10.12
CA LYS A 93 7.62 -4.36 10.86
C LYS A 93 6.48 -3.77 10.03
N GLU A 94 6.73 -3.50 8.75
CA GLU A 94 5.72 -2.92 7.85
C GLU A 94 4.92 -3.98 7.09
N LYS A 95 5.49 -5.19 6.96
CA LYS A 95 4.91 -6.32 6.25
C LYS A 95 3.49 -6.66 6.75
N PHE A 96 3.27 -6.67 8.07
CA PHE A 96 1.95 -6.98 8.63
C PHE A 96 0.88 -5.95 8.25
N ASN A 97 1.19 -4.65 8.42
CA ASN A 97 0.25 -3.58 8.14
C ASN A 97 -0.08 -3.50 6.64
N ILE A 98 0.92 -3.67 5.78
CA ILE A 98 0.74 -3.69 4.33
C ILE A 98 -0.10 -4.91 3.93
N TRP A 99 0.21 -6.09 4.48
CA TRP A 99 -0.53 -7.32 4.21
C TRP A 99 -2.00 -7.21 4.62
N ALA A 100 -2.30 -6.64 5.78
CA ALA A 100 -3.68 -6.41 6.22
C ALA A 100 -4.46 -5.51 5.24
N SER A 101 -3.82 -4.45 4.74
CA SER A 101 -4.44 -3.57 3.72
C SER A 101 -4.65 -4.29 2.38
N ILE A 102 -3.69 -5.09 1.93
CA ILE A 102 -3.80 -5.89 0.70
C ILE A 102 -4.94 -6.89 0.83
N LEU A 103 -5.01 -7.62 1.94
CA LEU A 103 -6.05 -8.62 2.19
C LEU A 103 -7.43 -7.97 2.22
N SER A 104 -7.58 -6.85 2.92
CA SER A 104 -8.84 -6.08 2.94
C SER A 104 -9.25 -5.63 1.53
N GLN A 105 -8.30 -5.20 0.69
CA GLN A 105 -8.59 -4.81 -0.68
C GLN A 105 -8.99 -5.98 -1.57
N VAL A 106 -8.36 -7.15 -1.39
CA VAL A 106 -8.68 -8.38 -2.13
C VAL A 106 -10.05 -8.94 -1.71
N GLU A 107 -10.34 -8.96 -0.41
CA GLU A 107 -11.61 -9.46 0.15
C GLU A 107 -12.81 -8.54 -0.14
N LYS A 108 -12.54 -7.28 -0.50
CA LYS A 108 -13.59 -6.39 -1.02
C LYS A 108 -14.12 -6.85 -2.38
N ASN A 109 -13.37 -7.68 -3.11
CA ASN A 109 -13.83 -8.25 -4.37
C ASN A 109 -14.81 -9.41 -4.09
N SER A 110 -16.05 -9.29 -4.56
CA SER A 110 -17.10 -10.32 -4.40
C SER A 110 -16.74 -11.66 -5.02
N ASN A 111 -15.83 -11.69 -6.00
CA ASN A 111 -15.42 -12.90 -6.69
C ASN A 111 -14.30 -13.65 -5.95
N VAL A 112 -13.85 -13.14 -4.80
CA VAL A 112 -12.85 -13.79 -3.95
C VAL A 112 -13.52 -14.26 -2.67
N ARG A 113 -13.35 -15.55 -2.35
CA ARG A 113 -13.81 -16.14 -1.10
C ARG A 113 -12.62 -16.39 -0.18
N SER A 114 -12.70 -15.89 1.05
CA SER A 114 -11.80 -16.29 2.14
C SER A 114 -12.43 -17.44 2.92
N SER A 115 -11.67 -18.52 3.14
CA SER A 115 -12.08 -19.64 3.99
C SER A 115 -10.90 -20.14 4.83
N SER A 116 -11.19 -20.94 5.86
CA SER A 116 -10.16 -21.64 6.64
C SER A 116 -10.16 -23.09 6.21
N LYS A 117 -8.98 -23.63 5.88
CA LYS A 117 -8.80 -25.04 5.53
C LYS A 117 -7.68 -25.65 6.33
N GLU A 118 -7.84 -26.93 6.63
CA GLU A 118 -6.78 -27.73 7.23
C GLU A 118 -5.79 -28.15 6.14
N ILE A 119 -4.54 -27.73 6.29
CA ILE A 119 -3.43 -28.10 5.41
C ILE A 119 -2.35 -28.72 6.30
N HIS A 120 -2.05 -30.01 6.09
CA HIS A 120 -1.04 -30.76 6.85
C HIS A 120 -1.24 -30.73 8.38
N GLY A 121 -2.50 -30.71 8.85
CA GLY A 121 -2.84 -30.66 10.29
C GLY A 121 -2.94 -29.25 10.87
N ASP A 122 -2.59 -28.22 10.10
CA ASP A 122 -2.71 -26.83 10.51
C ASP A 122 -3.92 -26.15 9.85
N ILE A 123 -4.73 -25.43 10.64
CA ILE A 123 -5.82 -24.62 10.11
C ILE A 123 -5.23 -23.31 9.59
N VAL A 124 -5.25 -23.14 8.27
CA VAL A 124 -4.74 -21.94 7.59
C VAL A 124 -5.83 -21.22 6.82
N ARG A 125 -5.73 -19.90 6.75
CA ARG A 125 -6.61 -19.07 5.94
C ARG A 125 -6.19 -19.16 4.47
N VAL A 126 -7.15 -19.46 3.61
CA VAL A 126 -6.97 -19.61 2.16
C VAL A 126 -7.88 -18.64 1.42
N LEU A 127 -7.47 -18.29 0.21
CA LEU A 127 -8.25 -17.50 -0.74
C LEU A 127 -8.59 -18.35 -1.95
N GLU A 128 -9.81 -18.22 -2.44
CA GLU A 128 -10.34 -18.95 -3.59
C GLU A 128 -11.02 -17.96 -4.53
N TRP A 129 -10.85 -18.13 -5.85
CA TRP A 129 -11.66 -17.40 -6.82
C TRP A 129 -12.96 -18.17 -7.07
N ILE A 130 -14.08 -17.48 -6.92
CA ILE A 130 -15.44 -18.03 -7.09
C ILE A 130 -16.19 -17.38 -8.26
N GLY A 131 -15.60 -16.40 -8.94
CA GLY A 131 -16.20 -15.82 -10.14
C GLY A 131 -16.25 -16.82 -11.29
N GLU A 132 -17.28 -16.68 -12.11
CA GLU A 132 -17.47 -17.43 -13.37
C GLU A 132 -16.54 -16.96 -14.48
#